data_AF-A0A1I4X8W9-F1
#
_entry.id   AF-A0A1I4X8W9-F1
#
_cell.length_a   1.000
_cell.length_b   1.000
_cell.length_c   1.000
_cell.angle_alpha   90.00
_cell.angle_beta   90.00
_cell.angle_gamma   90.00
#
_symmetry.space_group_name_H-M   'P 1'
#
loop_
_entity.id
_entity.type
_entity.pdbx_description
1 polymer ?
#
loop_
_entity_poly.entity_id
_entity_poly.type
_entity_poly.pdbx_seq_one_letter_code
_entity_poly.pdbx_strand_id
1 'polypeptide(L)'
;MHTDLHQQQHPPCQRNDAPTHLDPKRHPFEPAALLLHLLEREPQLGRVLGIAAQPGELAVPVDSLFALDPHGQPRLRQWVALAQGVDDAPALLRFIHDYLAIVVPGLLGMYLLYGVAFQPHRQHSLMAINADGQPGRLLLQGFAGIHIHHSTLRWQGVAPPFPAPRSDPAERVRDTFIHTTLMCHLGELVWLCARHWPVHEYALWRELARHLDDCFEHLRERVEPQRWRLERQALLERDWPTQSPGICRQHNPLKMRR
;
A
#
# COMPACT_ATOMS: atom_id res chain seq x y z
N MET A 1 31.83 66.19 -35.15
CA MET A 1 32.86 65.24 -34.69
C MET A 1 32.34 64.55 -33.45
N HIS A 2 32.54 63.23 -33.41
CA HIS A 2 32.12 62.16 -32.50
C HIS A 2 31.42 62.47 -31.16
N THR A 3 30.27 61.84 -30.86
CA THR A 3 30.01 60.44 -30.42
C THR A 3 30.49 60.15 -28.99
N ASP A 4 29.55 59.89 -28.06
CA ASP A 4 29.43 58.64 -27.29
C ASP A 4 28.66 58.84 -25.96
N LEU A 5 27.37 58.53 -25.99
CA LEU A 5 26.54 58.23 -24.82
C LEU A 5 26.50 56.70 -24.69
N HIS A 6 27.31 56.15 -23.79
CA HIS A 6 27.25 54.73 -23.44
C HIS A 6 25.96 54.45 -22.65
N GLN A 7 24.90 54.05 -23.37
CA GLN A 7 23.80 53.27 -22.79
C GLN A 7 24.27 51.83 -22.61
N GLN A 8 24.46 51.41 -21.36
CA GLN A 8 24.61 50.01 -20.99
C GLN A 8 23.29 49.28 -21.27
N GLN A 9 23.26 48.48 -22.33
CA GLN A 9 22.19 47.51 -22.58
C GLN A 9 22.47 46.26 -21.74
N HIS A 10 21.62 45.98 -20.77
CA HIS A 10 21.55 44.65 -20.15
C HIS A 10 21.06 43.63 -21.19
N PRO A 11 21.69 42.46 -21.34
CA PRO A 11 21.13 41.39 -22.15
C PRO A 11 19.86 40.84 -21.48
N PRO A 12 18.83 40.44 -22.25
CA PRO A 12 17.63 39.85 -21.68
C PRO A 12 17.98 38.53 -21.01
N CYS A 13 17.50 38.35 -19.78
CA CYS A 13 17.54 37.11 -19.04
C CYS A 13 16.87 36.03 -19.89
N GLN A 14 17.67 35.17 -20.53
CA GLN A 14 17.17 33.98 -21.19
C GLN A 14 16.53 33.11 -20.10
N ARG A 15 15.21 32.92 -20.21
CA ARG A 15 14.50 31.87 -19.49
C ARG A 15 15.17 30.56 -19.88
N ASN A 16 15.85 29.93 -18.94
CA ASN A 16 16.33 28.57 -19.15
C ASN A 16 15.12 27.67 -19.43
N ASP A 17 15.25 27.00 -20.57
CA ASP A 17 14.27 26.15 -21.19
C ASP A 17 13.83 24.99 -20.30
N ALA A 18 12.64 24.47 -20.62
CA ALA A 18 12.06 23.26 -20.06
C ALA A 18 13.08 22.10 -20.03
N PRO A 19 12.98 21.18 -19.04
CA PRO A 19 13.96 20.12 -18.88
C PRO A 19 14.06 19.30 -20.17
N THR A 20 15.30 19.25 -20.65
CA THR A 20 15.77 18.49 -21.81
C THR A 20 15.26 17.06 -21.71
N HIS A 21 14.75 16.54 -22.81
CA HIS A 21 14.25 15.17 -22.99
C HIS A 21 15.23 14.15 -22.34
N LEU A 22 14.96 13.70 -21.10
CA LEU A 22 15.82 12.69 -20.46
C LEU A 22 15.66 11.37 -21.22
N ASP A 23 16.77 10.72 -21.55
CA ASP A 23 16.79 9.42 -22.22
C ASP A 23 16.22 8.35 -21.25
N PRO A 24 15.10 7.68 -21.59
CA PRO A 24 14.49 6.65 -20.74
C PRO A 24 15.41 5.46 -20.47
N LYS A 25 16.43 5.24 -21.33
CA LYS A 25 17.43 4.18 -21.12
C LYS A 25 18.50 4.55 -20.09
N ARG A 26 18.71 5.85 -19.84
CA ARG A 26 19.69 6.36 -18.86
C ARG A 26 19.07 6.63 -17.49
N HIS A 27 17.76 6.82 -17.44
CA HIS A 27 17.01 7.07 -16.21
C HIS A 27 15.78 6.17 -16.19
N PRO A 28 15.88 4.91 -15.75
CA PRO A 28 14.72 4.03 -15.68
C PRO A 28 13.66 4.56 -14.72
N PHE A 29 12.41 4.11 -14.90
CA PHE A 29 11.34 4.39 -13.95
C PHE A 29 11.68 3.76 -12.59
N GLU A 30 11.69 4.58 -11.54
CA GLU A 30 11.94 4.16 -10.16
C GLU A 30 10.64 4.21 -9.34
N PRO A 31 10.00 3.06 -9.06
CA PRO A 31 8.74 3.04 -8.29
C PRO A 31 8.87 3.60 -6.87
N ALA A 32 10.05 3.45 -6.25
CA ALA A 32 10.34 4.01 -4.94
C ALA A 32 10.25 5.54 -4.94
N ALA A 33 10.70 6.19 -6.02
CA ALA A 33 10.61 7.64 -6.17
C ALA A 33 9.16 8.10 -6.33
N LEU A 34 8.33 7.36 -7.08
CA LEU A 34 6.90 7.62 -7.16
C LEU A 34 6.23 7.48 -5.78
N LEU A 35 6.54 6.41 -5.04
CA LEU A 35 6.00 6.24 -3.70
C LEU A 35 6.39 7.41 -2.80
N LEU A 36 7.66 7.77 -2.72
CA LEU A 36 8.13 8.91 -1.91
C LEU A 36 7.41 10.20 -2.29
N HIS A 37 7.30 10.52 -3.58
CA HIS A 37 6.58 11.70 -4.06
C HIS A 37 5.11 11.71 -3.61
N LEU A 38 4.43 10.56 -3.66
CA LEU A 38 3.05 10.44 -3.20
C LEU A 38 2.95 10.56 -1.68
N LEU A 39 3.89 10.01 -0.91
CA LEU A 39 3.91 10.14 0.55
C LEU A 39 4.19 11.58 1.02
N GLU A 40 5.02 12.32 0.30
CA GLU A 40 5.26 13.76 0.55
C GLU A 40 4.01 14.60 0.29
N ARG A 41 3.28 14.28 -0.78
CA ARG A 41 2.02 14.95 -1.14
C ARG A 41 0.89 14.60 -0.18
N GLU A 42 0.91 13.41 0.39
CA GLU A 42 -0.13 12.87 1.27
C GLU A 42 0.43 12.48 2.65
N PRO A 43 0.60 13.46 3.55
CA PRO A 43 1.19 13.22 4.86
C PRO A 43 0.48 12.11 5.66
N GLN A 44 -0.83 11.94 5.48
CA GLN A 44 -1.59 10.87 6.10
C GLN A 44 -1.22 9.46 5.60
N LEU A 45 -0.87 9.31 4.32
CA LEU A 45 -0.31 8.05 3.81
C LEU A 45 1.13 7.88 4.31
N GLY A 46 1.92 8.96 4.34
CA GLY A 46 3.29 8.95 4.88
C GLY A 46 3.40 8.60 6.37
N ARG A 47 2.30 8.73 7.13
CA ARG A 47 2.23 8.28 8.53
C ARG A 47 2.15 6.78 8.69
N VAL A 48 1.58 6.05 7.73
CA VAL A 48 1.36 4.60 7.81
C VAL A 48 2.16 3.81 6.78
N LEU A 49 2.69 4.46 5.76
CA LEU A 49 3.57 3.88 4.74
C LEU A 49 4.98 4.49 4.78
N GLY A 50 5.96 3.70 4.38
CA GLY A 50 7.32 4.18 4.16
C GLY A 50 8.16 3.24 3.30
N ILE A 51 9.44 3.55 3.13
CA ILE A 51 10.42 2.68 2.46
C ILE A 51 11.56 2.24 3.39
N ALA A 52 11.68 2.88 4.55
CA ALA A 52 12.72 2.63 5.53
C ALA A 52 12.20 2.90 6.95
N ALA A 53 12.79 2.18 7.91
CA ALA A 53 12.57 2.41 9.33
C ALA A 53 13.20 3.75 9.76
N GLN A 54 12.56 4.41 10.70
CA GLN A 54 13.05 5.62 11.35
C GLN A 54 13.92 5.26 12.57
N PRO A 55 14.75 6.19 13.08
CA PRO A 55 15.47 5.98 14.33
C PRO A 55 14.53 5.56 15.46
N GLY A 56 14.86 4.45 16.14
CA GLY A 56 14.03 3.87 17.20
C GLY A 56 12.97 2.87 16.74
N GLU A 57 12.81 2.67 15.42
CA GLU A 57 11.98 1.59 14.87
C GLU A 57 12.84 0.37 14.51
N LEU A 58 12.28 -0.83 14.67
CA LEU A 58 12.80 -2.07 14.11
C LEU A 58 11.96 -2.47 12.89
N ALA A 59 12.60 -2.81 11.77
CA ALA A 59 11.91 -3.34 10.60
C ALA A 59 11.81 -4.87 10.67
N VAL A 60 10.59 -5.39 10.72
CA VAL A 60 10.32 -6.84 10.78
C VAL A 60 9.73 -7.32 9.45
N PRO A 61 10.34 -8.30 8.75
CA PRO A 61 9.75 -8.88 7.54
C PRO A 61 8.39 -9.50 7.80
N VAL A 62 7.38 -9.12 7.01
CA VAL A 62 6.03 -9.67 7.15
C VAL A 62 6.00 -11.18 6.91
N ASP A 63 6.85 -11.69 6.02
CA ASP A 63 6.95 -13.14 5.80
C ASP A 63 7.48 -13.90 7.03
N SER A 64 8.29 -13.25 7.87
CA SER A 64 8.83 -13.88 9.08
C SER A 64 7.76 -14.26 10.09
N LEU A 65 6.57 -13.64 10.04
CA LEU A 65 5.43 -13.91 10.92
C LEU A 65 4.88 -15.32 10.75
N PHE A 66 5.03 -15.86 9.54
CA PHE A 66 4.56 -17.17 9.13
C PHE A 66 5.58 -18.27 9.43
N ALA A 67 6.82 -17.91 9.76
CA ALA A 67 7.85 -18.87 10.13
C ALA A 67 7.42 -19.60 11.40
N LEU A 68 7.45 -20.94 11.34
CA LEU A 68 7.12 -21.79 12.47
C LEU A 68 8.37 -22.05 13.32
N ASP A 69 8.18 -22.09 14.63
CA ASP A 69 9.19 -22.58 15.57
C ASP A 69 9.22 -24.12 15.62
N PRO A 70 10.15 -24.75 16.37
CA PRO A 70 10.22 -26.22 16.49
C PRO A 70 8.97 -26.87 17.08
N HIS A 71 8.09 -26.11 17.72
CA HIS A 71 6.81 -26.58 18.26
C HIS A 71 5.64 -26.33 17.29
N GLY A 72 5.92 -25.87 16.07
CA GLY A 72 4.92 -25.58 15.06
C GLY A 72 4.13 -24.30 15.32
N GLN A 73 4.60 -23.40 16.20
CA GLN A 73 3.94 -22.13 16.48
C GLN A 73 4.51 -21.01 15.61
N PRO A 74 3.66 -20.13 15.03
CA PRO A 74 4.14 -19.05 14.20
C PRO A 74 4.82 -17.97 15.04
N ARG A 75 5.87 -17.35 14.49
CA ARG A 75 6.54 -16.18 15.10
C ARG A 75 5.56 -15.04 15.40
N LEU A 76 4.45 -14.95 14.68
CA LEU A 76 3.36 -14.04 14.99
C LEU A 76 2.93 -14.11 16.47
N ARG A 77 2.92 -15.28 17.12
CA ARG A 77 2.56 -15.41 18.54
C ARG A 77 3.47 -14.59 19.44
N GLN A 78 4.78 -14.60 19.16
CA GLN A 78 5.78 -13.86 19.92
C GLN A 78 5.56 -12.35 19.78
N TRP A 79 5.16 -11.90 18.60
CA TRP A 79 4.88 -10.48 18.37
C TRP A 79 3.56 -10.05 19.02
N VAL A 80 2.50 -10.87 18.96
CA VAL A 80 1.27 -10.61 19.73
C VAL A 80 1.59 -10.48 21.21
N ALA A 81 2.37 -11.40 21.78
CA ALA A 81 2.78 -11.34 23.18
C ALA A 81 3.59 -10.07 23.50
N LEU A 82 4.52 -9.68 22.62
CA LEU A 82 5.33 -8.47 22.78
C LEU A 82 4.47 -7.20 22.75
N ALA A 83 3.61 -7.07 21.74
CA ALA A 83 2.77 -5.88 21.54
C ALA A 83 1.62 -5.80 22.56
N GLN A 84 1.01 -6.91 22.93
CA GLN A 84 -0.23 -6.90 23.71
C GLN A 84 -0.03 -7.36 25.16
N GLY A 85 1.20 -7.74 25.53
CA GLY A 85 1.57 -8.25 26.85
C GLY A 85 1.17 -9.71 27.11
N VAL A 86 0.38 -10.33 26.22
CA VAL A 86 -0.13 -11.71 26.33
C VAL A 86 -0.45 -12.26 24.94
N ASP A 87 -0.48 -13.58 24.78
CA ASP A 87 -0.69 -14.27 23.50
C ASP A 87 -2.08 -14.93 23.33
N ASP A 88 -3.10 -14.43 24.03
CA ASP A 88 -4.46 -14.98 23.99
C ASP A 88 -5.31 -14.47 22.81
N ALA A 89 -6.53 -15.01 22.68
CA ALA A 89 -7.45 -14.64 21.60
C ALA A 89 -7.87 -13.16 21.63
N PRO A 90 -8.24 -12.56 22.78
CA PRO A 90 -8.47 -11.11 22.87
C PRO A 90 -7.28 -10.26 22.44
N ALA A 91 -6.06 -10.64 22.85
CA ALA A 91 -4.83 -9.95 22.46
C ALA A 91 -4.58 -10.05 20.95
N LEU A 92 -4.78 -11.23 20.35
CA LEU A 92 -4.70 -11.37 18.90
C LEU A 92 -5.66 -10.42 18.19
N LEU A 93 -6.92 -10.31 18.64
CA LEU A 93 -7.90 -9.44 17.99
C LEU A 93 -7.50 -7.96 18.07
N ARG A 94 -6.96 -7.51 19.21
CA ARG A 94 -6.39 -6.15 19.34
C ARG A 94 -5.20 -5.95 18.41
N PHE A 95 -4.27 -6.91 18.39
CA PHE A 95 -3.13 -6.86 17.49
C PHE A 95 -3.55 -6.77 16.01
N ILE A 96 -4.53 -7.57 15.59
CA ILE A 96 -5.06 -7.55 14.22
C ILE A 96 -5.74 -6.22 13.91
N HIS A 97 -6.47 -5.65 14.87
CA HIS A 97 -7.04 -4.31 14.73
C HIS A 97 -5.95 -3.26 14.48
N ASP A 98 -4.89 -3.24 15.30
CA ASP A 98 -3.79 -2.29 15.19
C ASP A 98 -3.02 -2.48 13.87
N TYR A 99 -2.79 -3.72 13.47
CA TYR A 99 -2.15 -4.07 12.20
C TYR A 99 -2.95 -3.57 10.99
N LEU A 100 -4.27 -3.81 10.99
CA LEU A 100 -5.15 -3.40 9.90
C LEU A 100 -5.33 -1.87 9.83
N ALA A 101 -5.31 -1.18 10.97
CA ALA A 101 -5.35 0.27 11.07
C ALA A 101 -4.17 0.96 10.36
N ILE A 102 -3.09 0.23 10.08
CA ILE A 102 -1.92 0.71 9.34
C ILE A 102 -2.00 0.28 7.88
N VAL A 103 -2.16 -1.03 7.65
CA VAL A 103 -2.03 -1.62 6.30
C VAL A 103 -3.17 -1.19 5.38
N VAL A 104 -4.41 -1.19 5.87
CA VAL A 104 -5.59 -0.90 5.05
C VAL A 104 -5.58 0.55 4.55
N PRO A 105 -5.50 1.61 5.38
CA PRO A 105 -5.51 2.97 4.86
C PRO A 105 -4.30 3.29 3.98
N GLY A 106 -3.14 2.72 4.27
CA GLY A 106 -1.95 2.88 3.43
C GLY A 106 -2.16 2.31 2.02
N LEU A 107 -2.40 1.00 1.92
CA LEU A 107 -2.48 0.32 0.63
C LEU A 107 -3.76 0.66 -0.13
N LEU A 108 -4.92 0.69 0.55
CA LEU A 108 -6.19 1.06 -0.09
C LEU A 108 -6.19 2.53 -0.50
N GLY A 109 -5.56 3.42 0.26
CA GLY A 109 -5.39 4.83 -0.11
C GLY A 109 -4.56 5.00 -1.38
N MET A 110 -3.42 4.32 -1.48
CA MET A 110 -2.60 4.33 -2.70
C MET A 110 -3.38 3.78 -3.92
N TYR A 111 -4.15 2.73 -3.71
CA TYR A 111 -4.99 2.15 -4.73
C TYR A 111 -6.14 3.08 -5.15
N LEU A 112 -6.93 3.61 -4.21
CA LEU A 112 -8.15 4.39 -4.47
C LEU A 112 -7.89 5.85 -4.89
N LEU A 113 -6.89 6.49 -4.30
CA LEU A 113 -6.55 7.86 -4.66
C LEU A 113 -5.71 7.88 -5.93
N TYR A 114 -4.67 7.05 -6.01
CA TYR A 114 -3.64 7.17 -7.05
C TYR A 114 -3.70 6.12 -8.14
N GLY A 115 -4.53 5.07 -7.99
CA GLY A 115 -4.58 4.00 -8.97
C GLY A 115 -3.26 3.24 -9.03
N VAL A 116 -2.57 3.16 -7.88
CA VAL A 116 -1.30 2.47 -7.71
C VAL A 116 -1.55 1.19 -6.93
N ALA A 117 -1.32 0.05 -7.57
CA ALA A 117 -1.24 -1.24 -6.89
C ALA A 117 0.21 -1.69 -6.93
N PHE A 118 0.82 -1.75 -5.75
CA PHE A 118 2.10 -2.40 -5.59
C PHE A 118 1.91 -3.91 -5.77
N GLN A 119 2.96 -4.63 -6.14
CA GLN A 119 3.06 -6.07 -5.89
C GLN A 119 3.89 -6.35 -4.64
N PRO A 120 3.49 -5.89 -3.43
CA PRO A 120 4.14 -6.36 -2.24
C PRO A 120 3.59 -7.76 -2.01
N HIS A 121 4.17 -8.77 -2.64
CA HIS A 121 4.05 -10.09 -2.03
C HIS A 121 4.63 -10.00 -0.60
N ARG A 122 4.22 -10.89 0.31
CA ARG A 122 4.62 -10.83 1.73
C ARG A 122 6.14 -10.67 1.96
N GLN A 123 6.98 -11.10 1.02
CA GLN A 123 8.45 -10.98 1.08
C GLN A 123 8.99 -9.59 0.70
N HIS A 124 8.14 -8.66 0.26
CA HIS A 124 8.47 -7.28 -0.13
C HIS A 124 7.86 -6.24 0.82
N SER A 125 7.40 -6.67 2.00
CA SER A 125 6.87 -5.80 3.04
C SER A 125 7.56 -6.05 4.36
N LEU A 126 7.88 -4.95 5.06
CA LEU A 126 8.30 -4.97 6.46
C LEU A 126 7.26 -4.19 7.27
N MET A 127 7.04 -4.59 8.52
CA MET A 127 6.39 -3.70 9.49
C MET A 127 7.48 -3.02 10.32
N ALA A 128 7.45 -1.69 10.36
CA ALA A 128 8.18 -0.92 11.36
C ALA A 128 7.46 -1.06 12.70
N ILE A 129 8.19 -1.50 13.72
CA ILE A 129 7.70 -1.63 15.09
C ILE A 129 8.47 -0.71 16.02
N ASN A 130 7.79 -0.15 17.01
CA ASN A 130 8.44 0.68 18.02
C ASN A 130 9.12 -0.19 19.11
N ALA A 131 9.77 0.47 20.07
CA ALA A 131 10.47 -0.19 21.18
C ALA A 131 9.55 -1.08 22.05
N ASP A 132 8.25 -0.76 22.12
CA ASP A 132 7.25 -1.54 22.85
C ASP A 132 6.66 -2.70 21.99
N GLY A 133 7.18 -2.89 20.77
CA GLY A 133 6.72 -3.90 19.83
C GLY A 133 5.41 -3.58 19.13
N GLN A 134 4.86 -2.37 19.27
CA GLN A 134 3.65 -1.98 18.55
C GLN A 134 3.93 -1.80 17.05
N PRO A 135 3.04 -2.29 16.16
CA PRO A 135 3.13 -1.96 14.75
C PRO A 135 2.92 -0.45 14.57
N GLY A 136 3.73 0.18 13.71
CA GLY A 136 3.64 1.61 13.43
C GLY A 136 3.41 1.93 11.96
N ARG A 137 4.22 1.36 11.06
CA ARG A 137 4.20 1.70 9.63
C ARG A 137 4.52 0.50 8.76
N LEU A 138 3.82 0.35 7.65
CA LEU A 138 4.15 -0.63 6.62
C LEU A 138 5.24 -0.05 5.70
N LEU A 139 6.40 -0.70 5.69
CA LEU A 139 7.49 -0.34 4.80
C LEU A 139 7.44 -1.21 3.54
N LEU A 140 7.33 -0.57 2.38
CA LEU A 140 7.30 -1.22 1.09
C LEU A 140 8.72 -1.30 0.53
N GLN A 141 9.11 -2.50 0.12
CA GLN A 141 10.39 -2.79 -0.52
C GLN A 141 10.15 -3.62 -1.79
N GLY A 142 11.21 -3.88 -2.57
CA GLY A 142 11.13 -4.81 -3.70
C GLY A 142 10.08 -4.41 -4.74
N PHE A 143 10.25 -3.26 -5.38
CA PHE A 143 9.31 -2.74 -6.38
C PHE A 143 9.40 -3.42 -7.76
N ALA A 144 9.72 -4.71 -7.79
CA ALA A 144 9.89 -5.48 -9.02
C ALA A 144 8.61 -5.60 -9.88
N GLY A 145 7.46 -5.18 -9.34
CA GLY A 145 6.23 -4.98 -10.10
C GLY A 145 5.30 -3.97 -9.42
N ILE A 146 4.89 -2.96 -10.19
CA ILE A 146 3.89 -1.96 -9.81
C ILE A 146 2.95 -1.77 -10.98
N HIS A 147 1.66 -1.68 -10.69
CA HIS A 147 0.63 -1.38 -11.68
C HIS A 147 0.03 -0.01 -11.44
N ILE A 148 -0.06 0.78 -12.51
CA ILE A 148 -0.40 2.20 -12.41
C ILE A 148 -1.47 2.56 -13.44
N HIS A 149 -2.61 3.03 -12.97
CA HIS A 149 -3.66 3.60 -13.81
C HIS A 149 -3.50 5.12 -13.90
N HIS A 150 -2.93 5.60 -15.01
CA HIS A 150 -2.56 7.02 -15.18
C HIS A 150 -3.75 7.96 -15.08
N SER A 151 -4.96 7.55 -15.50
CA SER A 151 -6.15 8.40 -15.41
C SER A 151 -6.49 8.72 -13.96
N THR A 152 -6.31 7.76 -13.05
CA THR A 152 -6.53 7.98 -11.61
C THR A 152 -5.46 8.90 -11.00
N LEU A 153 -4.18 8.71 -11.34
CA LEU A 153 -3.11 9.64 -10.94
C LEU A 153 -3.42 11.07 -11.38
N ARG A 154 -3.81 11.25 -12.65
CA ARG A 154 -4.13 12.55 -13.22
C ARG A 154 -5.35 13.18 -12.57
N TRP A 155 -6.35 12.39 -12.18
CA TRP A 155 -7.51 12.88 -11.45
C TRP A 155 -7.10 13.54 -10.12
N GLN A 156 -6.08 13.00 -9.43
CA GLN A 156 -5.52 13.62 -8.22
C GLN A 156 -4.59 14.81 -8.50
N GLY A 157 -4.45 15.24 -9.76
CA GLY A 157 -3.50 16.27 -10.17
C GLY A 157 -2.04 15.83 -10.02
N VAL A 158 -1.76 14.53 -10.16
CA VAL A 158 -0.40 13.97 -10.18
C VAL A 158 -0.05 13.62 -11.62
N ALA A 159 1.02 14.22 -12.14
CA ALA A 159 1.57 13.81 -13.42
C ALA A 159 2.24 12.43 -13.28
N PRO A 160 2.09 11.53 -14.27
CA PRO A 160 2.87 10.29 -14.28
C PRO A 160 4.38 10.60 -14.19
N PRO A 161 5.16 9.79 -13.45
CA PRO A 161 6.59 9.98 -13.28
C PRO A 161 7.31 9.95 -14.64
N PHE A 162 8.46 10.61 -14.79
CA PHE A 162 9.25 10.55 -16.03
C PHE A 162 10.58 9.80 -15.83
N PRO A 163 10.89 8.78 -16.66
CA PRO A 163 9.99 8.17 -17.64
C PRO A 163 8.86 7.39 -16.96
N ALA A 164 7.67 7.41 -17.55
CA ALA A 164 6.51 6.70 -17.02
C ALA A 164 6.48 5.27 -17.57
N PRO A 165 6.12 4.25 -16.77
CA PRO A 165 5.68 3.00 -17.34
C PRO A 165 4.42 3.23 -18.18
N ARG A 166 4.06 2.27 -19.05
CA ARG A 166 2.77 2.30 -19.74
C ARG A 166 1.64 2.25 -18.71
N SER A 167 0.61 3.07 -18.89
CA SER A 167 -0.60 2.98 -18.06
C SER A 167 -1.23 1.59 -18.17
N ASP A 168 -1.54 1.01 -17.03
CA ASP A 168 -2.33 -0.21 -16.92
C ASP A 168 -3.83 0.09 -17.02
N PRO A 169 -4.65 -0.86 -17.49
CA PRO A 169 -6.10 -0.83 -17.33
C PRO A 169 -6.50 -0.85 -15.85
N ALA A 170 -7.61 -0.19 -15.50
CA ALA A 170 -8.10 -0.13 -14.12
C ALA A 170 -8.36 -1.53 -13.52
N GLU A 171 -8.84 -2.47 -14.34
CA GLU A 171 -9.06 -3.87 -13.97
C GLU A 171 -7.76 -4.56 -13.57
N ARG A 172 -6.67 -4.34 -14.30
CA ARG A 172 -5.37 -4.94 -13.97
C ARG A 172 -4.84 -4.44 -12.62
N VAL A 173 -4.99 -3.13 -12.36
CA VAL A 173 -4.61 -2.53 -11.07
C VAL A 173 -5.48 -3.11 -9.94
N ARG A 174 -6.80 -3.25 -10.16
CA ARG A 174 -7.73 -3.90 -9.21
C ARG A 174 -7.32 -5.33 -8.89
N ASP A 175 -7.12 -6.15 -9.93
CA ASP A 175 -6.80 -7.57 -9.77
C ASP A 175 -5.48 -7.74 -9.03
N THR A 176 -4.50 -6.86 -9.30
CA THR A 176 -3.25 -6.80 -8.57
C THR A 176 -3.47 -6.49 -7.09
N PHE A 177 -4.27 -5.47 -6.77
CA PHE A 177 -4.56 -5.10 -5.39
C PHE A 177 -5.25 -6.24 -4.63
N ILE A 178 -6.30 -6.81 -5.22
CA ILE A 178 -7.03 -7.95 -4.63
C ILE A 178 -6.07 -9.12 -4.39
N HIS A 179 -5.30 -9.53 -5.39
CA HIS A 179 -4.42 -10.67 -5.27
C HIS A 179 -3.32 -10.46 -4.23
N THR A 180 -2.57 -9.35 -4.34
CA THR A 180 -1.36 -9.16 -3.54
C THR A 180 -1.68 -8.73 -2.11
N THR A 181 -2.63 -7.80 -1.95
CA THR A 181 -2.97 -7.20 -0.66
C THR A 181 -4.04 -8.01 0.06
N LEU A 182 -5.18 -8.26 -0.58
CA LEU A 182 -6.31 -8.89 0.11
C LEU A 182 -6.15 -10.40 0.26
N MET A 183 -5.67 -11.09 -0.78
CA MET A 183 -5.51 -12.54 -0.74
C MET A 183 -4.17 -12.95 -0.11
N CYS A 184 -3.05 -12.58 -0.74
CA CYS A 184 -1.73 -13.09 -0.38
C CYS A 184 -1.15 -12.49 0.90
N HIS A 185 -1.57 -11.30 1.32
CA HIS A 185 -1.08 -10.64 2.53
C HIS A 185 -2.10 -10.73 3.66
N LEU A 186 -3.22 -10.01 3.57
CA LEU A 186 -4.19 -9.93 4.66
C LEU A 186 -4.96 -11.24 4.83
N GLY A 187 -5.33 -11.89 3.73
CA GLY A 187 -6.04 -13.16 3.77
C GLY A 187 -5.20 -14.27 4.39
N GLU A 188 -3.97 -14.45 3.93
CA GLU A 188 -3.03 -15.41 4.54
C GLU A 188 -2.79 -15.12 6.03
N LEU A 189 -2.73 -13.85 6.45
CA LEU A 189 -2.64 -13.49 7.87
C LEU A 189 -3.89 -13.94 8.65
N VAL A 190 -5.10 -13.70 8.12
CA VAL A 190 -6.35 -14.18 8.72
C VAL A 190 -6.34 -15.69 8.89
N TRP A 191 -5.93 -16.44 7.85
CA TRP A 191 -5.84 -17.89 7.89
C TRP A 191 -4.84 -18.39 8.94
N LEU A 192 -3.66 -17.75 9.02
CA LEU A 192 -2.66 -18.06 10.03
C LEU A 192 -3.24 -17.87 11.44
N CYS A 193 -3.94 -16.75 11.68
CA CYS A 193 -4.55 -16.44 12.96
C CYS A 193 -5.62 -17.46 13.36
N ALA A 194 -6.55 -17.77 12.45
CA ALA A 194 -7.62 -18.75 12.68
C ALA A 194 -7.09 -20.16 12.97
N ARG A 195 -5.92 -20.51 12.43
CA ARG A 195 -5.28 -21.82 12.65
C ARG A 195 -4.62 -21.94 14.01
N HIS A 196 -4.08 -20.86 14.55
CA HIS A 196 -3.21 -20.91 15.73
C HIS A 196 -3.83 -20.33 17.00
N TRP A 197 -4.97 -19.64 16.93
CA TRP A 197 -5.70 -19.16 18.10
C TRP A 197 -7.12 -19.70 18.14
N PRO A 198 -7.74 -19.81 19.34
CA PRO A 198 -9.14 -20.20 19.48
C PRO A 198 -10.08 -19.04 19.11
N VAL A 199 -9.95 -18.52 17.89
CA VAL A 199 -10.78 -17.45 17.32
C VAL A 199 -11.53 -17.97 16.11
N HIS A 200 -12.79 -17.56 15.96
CA HIS A 200 -13.55 -17.92 14.79
C HIS A 200 -13.07 -17.10 13.58
N GLU A 201 -12.76 -17.76 12.47
CA GLU A 201 -12.26 -17.14 11.23
C GLU A 201 -13.12 -15.95 10.76
N TYR A 202 -14.45 -16.13 10.81
CA TYR A 202 -15.43 -15.06 10.54
C TYR A 202 -15.15 -13.74 11.31
N ALA A 203 -14.72 -13.81 12.56
CA ALA A 203 -14.47 -12.60 13.35
C ALA A 203 -13.29 -11.79 12.78
N LEU A 204 -12.26 -12.47 12.29
CA LEU A 204 -11.09 -11.86 11.66
C LEU A 204 -11.44 -11.25 10.29
N TRP A 205 -12.21 -11.98 9.47
CA TRP A 205 -12.69 -11.44 8.19
C TRP A 205 -13.62 -10.25 8.36
N ARG A 206 -14.50 -10.28 9.37
CA ARG A 206 -15.37 -9.15 9.69
C ARG A 206 -14.57 -7.93 10.12
N GLU A 207 -13.50 -8.11 10.89
CA GLU A 207 -12.62 -7.01 11.28
C GLU A 207 -11.91 -6.40 10.05
N LEU A 208 -11.41 -7.22 9.13
CA LEU A 208 -10.87 -6.75 7.85
C LEU A 208 -11.92 -6.00 7.01
N ALA A 209 -13.13 -6.55 6.88
CA ALA A 209 -14.22 -5.92 6.14
C ALA A 209 -14.57 -4.55 6.73
N ARG A 210 -14.60 -4.43 8.07
CA ARG A 210 -14.86 -3.17 8.76
C ARG A 210 -13.79 -2.12 8.44
N HIS A 211 -12.51 -2.46 8.56
CA HIS A 211 -11.41 -1.53 8.22
C HIS A 211 -11.46 -1.09 6.75
N LEU A 212 -11.80 -2.00 5.83
CA LEU A 212 -11.96 -1.64 4.42
C LEU A 212 -13.15 -0.69 4.21
N ASP A 213 -14.32 -0.99 4.79
CA ASP A 213 -15.52 -0.15 4.68
C ASP A 213 -15.30 1.24 5.27
N ASP A 214 -14.71 1.32 6.47
CA ASP A 214 -14.37 2.58 7.14
C ASP A 214 -13.40 3.42 6.28
N CYS A 215 -12.39 2.78 5.67
CA CYS A 215 -11.46 3.46 4.78
C CYS A 215 -12.13 3.92 3.47
N PHE A 216 -13.06 3.14 2.91
CA PHE A 216 -13.87 3.56 1.75
C PHE A 216 -14.70 4.81 2.09
N GLU A 217 -15.36 4.84 3.24
CA GLU A 217 -16.16 6.00 3.64
C GLU A 217 -15.26 7.22 3.91
N HIS A 218 -14.12 7.03 4.57
CA HIS A 218 -13.16 8.12 4.81
C HIS A 218 -12.62 8.75 3.51
N LEU A 219 -12.43 7.94 2.45
CA LEU A 219 -11.89 8.40 1.17
C LEU A 219 -12.96 8.85 0.17
N ARG A 220 -14.26 8.72 0.49
CA ARG A 220 -15.37 8.89 -0.45
C ARG A 220 -15.37 10.20 -1.23
N GLU A 221 -15.14 11.31 -0.54
CA GLU A 221 -15.16 12.65 -1.14
C GLU A 221 -13.92 12.96 -1.98
N ARG A 222 -12.87 12.13 -1.84
CA ARG A 222 -11.56 12.33 -2.45
C ARG A 222 -11.27 11.39 -3.61
N VAL A 223 -12.19 10.47 -3.90
CA VAL A 223 -12.09 9.51 -4.99
C VAL A 223 -13.14 9.87 -6.03
N GLU A 224 -12.80 9.71 -7.31
CA GLU A 224 -13.76 9.87 -8.39
C GLU A 224 -15.06 9.05 -8.11
N PRO A 225 -16.26 9.66 -8.12
CA PRO A 225 -17.48 8.99 -7.64
C PRO A 225 -17.83 7.68 -8.35
N GLN A 226 -17.53 7.57 -9.65
CA GLN A 226 -17.73 6.32 -10.38
C GLN A 226 -16.73 5.25 -9.95
N ARG A 227 -15.46 5.64 -9.79
CA ARG A 227 -14.42 4.72 -9.32
C ARG A 227 -14.72 4.23 -7.91
N TRP A 228 -15.07 5.11 -6.98
CA TRP A 228 -15.43 4.73 -5.62
C TRP A 228 -16.50 3.63 -5.59
N ARG A 229 -17.59 3.80 -6.35
CA ARG A 229 -18.69 2.82 -6.44
C ARG A 229 -18.21 1.49 -7.02
N LEU A 230 -17.48 1.53 -8.14
CA LEU A 230 -17.02 0.33 -8.83
C LEU A 230 -16.03 -0.47 -7.97
N GLU A 231 -15.07 0.20 -7.33
CA GLU A 231 -14.06 -0.47 -6.51
C GLU A 231 -14.64 -0.98 -5.20
N ARG A 232 -15.52 -0.23 -4.54
CA ARG A 232 -16.19 -0.72 -3.32
C ARG A 232 -16.98 -1.99 -3.60
N GLN A 233 -17.76 -1.98 -4.68
CA GLN A 233 -18.50 -3.17 -5.11
C GLN A 233 -17.57 -4.33 -5.45
N ALA A 234 -16.47 -4.07 -6.18
CA ALA A 234 -15.54 -5.12 -6.58
C ALA A 234 -14.82 -5.77 -5.39
N LEU A 235 -14.37 -4.97 -4.41
CA LEU A 235 -13.58 -5.46 -3.28
C LEU A 235 -14.45 -6.11 -2.20
N LEU A 236 -15.61 -5.54 -1.89
CA LEU A 236 -16.45 -5.97 -0.76
C LEU A 236 -17.63 -6.88 -1.15
N GLU A 237 -18.14 -6.77 -2.38
CA GLU A 237 -19.43 -7.37 -2.75
C GLU A 237 -19.36 -8.37 -3.91
N ARG A 238 -18.30 -8.33 -4.73
CA ARG A 238 -18.09 -9.27 -5.84
C ARG A 238 -17.08 -10.36 -5.46
N ASP A 239 -17.14 -11.48 -6.17
CA ASP A 239 -16.14 -12.53 -6.02
C ASP A 239 -14.83 -12.08 -6.64
N TRP A 240 -13.72 -12.55 -6.06
CA TRP A 240 -12.38 -12.19 -6.50
C TRP A 240 -11.92 -13.07 -7.67
N PRO A 241 -11.13 -12.53 -8.62
CA PRO A 241 -10.67 -13.27 -9.80
C PRO A 241 -9.72 -14.42 -9.44
N THR A 242 -9.76 -15.51 -10.22
CA THR A 242 -9.12 -16.80 -9.92
C THR A 242 -7.79 -17.06 -10.64
N GLN A 243 -7.14 -16.05 -11.24
CA GLN A 243 -6.04 -16.26 -12.21
C GLN A 243 -4.69 -16.71 -11.62
N SER A 244 -4.62 -17.30 -10.42
CA SER A 244 -3.37 -17.81 -9.85
C SER A 244 -3.46 -19.33 -9.59
N PRO A 245 -2.57 -20.15 -10.21
CA PRO A 245 -2.52 -21.57 -9.93
C PRO A 245 -2.05 -21.79 -8.49
N GLY A 246 -2.91 -22.37 -7.65
CA GLY A 246 -2.59 -22.76 -6.26
C GLY A 246 -3.56 -22.24 -5.19
N ILE A 247 -4.38 -21.21 -5.48
CA ILE A 247 -5.41 -20.73 -4.55
C ILE A 247 -6.79 -21.17 -5.08
N CYS A 248 -7.30 -22.25 -4.51
CA CYS A 248 -8.55 -22.88 -4.92
C CYS A 248 -9.78 -22.25 -4.23
N ARG A 249 -9.93 -20.91 -4.27
CA ARG A 249 -11.08 -20.26 -3.62
C ARG A 249 -11.72 -19.21 -4.52
N GLN A 250 -12.92 -19.56 -5.00
CA GLN A 250 -13.77 -18.73 -5.86
C GLN A 250 -14.61 -17.70 -5.09
N HIS A 251 -14.61 -17.75 -3.75
CA HIS A 251 -15.51 -16.94 -2.92
C HIS A 251 -14.77 -15.82 -2.22
N ASN A 252 -15.29 -14.59 -2.30
CA ASN A 252 -14.80 -13.47 -1.49
C ASN A 252 -15.24 -13.67 -0.03
N PRO A 253 -14.32 -13.92 0.92
CA PRO A 253 -14.66 -14.21 2.32
C PRO A 253 -15.21 -12.98 3.06
N LEU A 254 -15.03 -11.77 2.52
CA LEU A 254 -15.64 -10.56 3.08
C LEU A 254 -17.17 -10.54 2.88
N LYS A 255 -17.70 -11.37 1.97
CA LYS A 255 -19.15 -11.58 1.81
C LYS A 255 -19.76 -12.41 2.92
N MET A 256 -18.96 -13.06 3.76
CA MET A 256 -19.49 -13.90 4.83
C MET A 256 -20.40 -13.04 5.72
N ARG A 257 -21.67 -13.46 5.72
CA ARG A 257 -22.90 -12.74 6.07
C ARG A 257 -22.78 -11.67 7.17
N ARG A 258 -23.29 -10.47 6.86
CA ARG A 258 -23.96 -9.60 7.86
C ARG A 258 -25.13 -10.35 8.50
#